data_AF-A0A9D8BXF4-F1
#
_entry.id   AF-A0A9D8BXF4-F1
#
_cell.length_a   1.000
_cell.length_b   1.000
_cell.length_c   1.000
_cell.angle_alpha   90.00
_cell.angle_beta   90.00
_cell.angle_gamma   90.00
#
_symmetry.space_group_name_H-M   'P 1'
#
loop_
_entity.id
_entity.type
_entity.pdbx_description
1 polymer ?
#
loop_
_entity_poly.entity_id
_entity_poly.type
_entity_poly.pdbx_seq_one_letter_code
_entity_poly.pdbx_strand_id
1 'polypeptide(L)'
;ACLAFGIGTSEVEHVMATQCLVAKKMKNMLVQVEGNLQRGVTAKDMVLAIIGRIGTAGGTGYAIEFAGSAVRSLSMEGRMTLCNMAIEAGARSGMVAVDDTTIQYLQQRPMAPKAEDWDRAVSHWRSLKSDDGAHFDHVVRLDAAHIAPQVTWGTSPEMVVAVDGRVPDPDKEKDAVRREGMERALQYMGLQPNTAIQDIAVDKVFIGSCTNSRIEDLRIAASVVRGKRKAAHVKLAMVVPGSGLVKRLAEAEGLDRIFKEAGFEWREPGCSMCLAMNADRLEPGERCASTSNRNFEGRQGNGGRTHLVSPAMAAAAGVMGHFVDIRRMG
;
A
#
# COMPACT_ATOMS: atom_id res chain seq x y z
N ALA A 1 8.07 -2.15 -18.65
CA ALA A 1 8.44 -2.36 -17.24
C ALA A 1 9.71 -1.59 -16.93
N CYS A 2 9.96 -1.23 -15.66
CA CYS A 2 11.24 -0.70 -15.20
C CYS A 2 11.72 -1.58 -14.05
N LEU A 3 12.98 -2.01 -14.09
CA LEU A 3 13.61 -2.70 -12.97
C LEU A 3 14.18 -1.65 -12.02
N ALA A 4 13.54 -1.49 -10.87
CA ALA A 4 13.94 -0.51 -9.86
C ALA A 4 13.99 -1.14 -8.47
N PHE A 5 15.00 -0.78 -7.68
CA PHE A 5 15.18 -1.26 -6.32
C PHE A 5 16.08 -0.33 -5.52
N GLY A 6 15.96 -0.37 -4.20
CA GLY A 6 16.83 0.36 -3.28
C GLY A 6 18.22 -0.26 -3.18
N ILE A 7 19.22 0.60 -2.99
CA ILE A 7 20.62 0.24 -2.76
C ILE A 7 21.15 1.05 -1.57
N GLY A 8 22.17 0.54 -0.89
CA GLY A 8 22.80 1.21 0.25
C GLY A 8 23.67 2.40 -0.16
N THR A 9 24.03 3.27 0.79
CA THR A 9 24.82 4.48 0.51
C THR A 9 26.14 4.19 -0.20
N SER A 10 26.88 3.16 0.21
CA SER A 10 28.14 2.77 -0.44
C SER A 10 27.94 2.23 -1.86
N GLU A 11 26.81 1.56 -2.13
CA GLU A 11 26.44 1.15 -3.49
C GLU A 11 26.11 2.38 -4.36
N VAL A 12 25.44 3.40 -3.80
CA VAL A 12 25.15 4.66 -4.52
C VAL A 12 26.45 5.35 -4.93
N GLU A 13 27.42 5.48 -4.01
CA GLU A 13 28.73 6.05 -4.32
C GLU A 13 29.41 5.30 -5.47
N HIS A 14 29.42 3.97 -5.40
CA HIS A 14 29.99 3.13 -6.44
C HIS A 14 29.30 3.29 -7.80
N VAL A 15 27.96 3.34 -7.83
CA VAL A 15 27.18 3.57 -9.06
C VAL A 15 27.47 4.96 -9.63
N MET A 16 27.55 5.99 -8.80
CA MET A 16 27.88 7.35 -9.27
C MET A 16 29.28 7.39 -9.88
N ALA A 17 30.26 6.72 -9.27
CA ALA A 17 31.65 6.68 -9.74
C ALA A 17 31.85 5.81 -11.00
N THR A 18 31.13 4.70 -11.12
CA THR A 18 31.43 3.66 -12.12
C THR A 18 30.32 3.39 -13.12
N GLN A 19 29.11 3.93 -12.88
CA GLN A 19 27.87 3.59 -13.60
C GLN A 19 27.54 2.09 -13.60
N CYS A 20 28.12 1.34 -12.65
CA CYS A 20 27.97 -0.11 -12.53
C CYS A 20 27.58 -0.50 -11.10
N LEU A 21 26.93 -1.65 -10.95
CA LEU A 21 26.61 -2.26 -9.65
C LEU A 21 26.83 -3.76 -9.73
N VAL A 22 27.60 -4.32 -8.79
CA VAL A 22 27.73 -5.78 -8.65
C VAL A 22 26.47 -6.30 -7.96
N ALA A 23 25.67 -7.08 -8.68
CA ALA A 23 24.45 -7.67 -8.15
C ALA A 23 24.29 -9.13 -8.57
N LYS A 24 23.80 -9.97 -7.66
CA LYS A 24 23.36 -11.33 -8.01
C LYS A 24 22.05 -11.24 -8.78
N LYS A 25 21.96 -11.94 -9.92
CA LYS A 25 20.71 -12.04 -10.69
C LYS A 25 19.62 -12.66 -9.81
N MET A 26 18.49 -11.96 -9.73
CA MET A 26 17.30 -12.44 -9.02
C MET A 26 16.59 -13.51 -9.84
N LYS A 27 15.91 -14.42 -9.16
CA LYS A 27 14.97 -15.36 -9.78
C LYS A 27 13.68 -14.64 -10.18
N ASN A 28 12.92 -15.20 -11.10
CA ASN A 28 11.68 -14.63 -11.59
C ASN A 28 10.49 -15.21 -10.80
N MET A 29 9.72 -14.34 -10.14
CA MET A 29 8.45 -14.72 -9.51
C MET A 29 7.30 -14.07 -10.27
N LEU A 30 6.28 -14.85 -10.63
CA LEU A 30 5.02 -14.35 -11.18
C LEU A 30 3.96 -14.32 -10.07
N VAL A 31 3.38 -13.14 -9.81
CA VAL A 31 2.17 -13.00 -9.02
C VAL A 31 1.02 -12.70 -9.99
N GLN A 32 0.22 -13.72 -10.31
CA GLN A 32 -0.88 -13.63 -11.25
C GLN A 32 -2.22 -13.47 -10.52
N VAL A 33 -2.87 -12.32 -10.71
CA VAL A 33 -4.17 -12.01 -10.13
C VAL A 33 -5.21 -11.87 -11.25
N GLU A 34 -6.11 -12.85 -11.34
CA GLU A 34 -7.16 -12.89 -12.37
C GLU A 34 -8.52 -12.49 -11.81
N GLY A 35 -9.46 -12.11 -12.68
CA GLY A 35 -10.78 -11.61 -12.32
C GLY A 35 -10.83 -10.09 -12.15
N ASN A 36 -11.89 -9.62 -11.49
CA ASN A 36 -12.14 -8.20 -11.20
C ASN A 36 -12.17 -7.99 -9.69
N LEU A 37 -11.57 -6.88 -9.22
CA LEU A 37 -11.70 -6.47 -7.83
C LEU A 37 -13.16 -6.08 -7.53
N GLN A 38 -13.63 -6.43 -6.32
CA GLN A 38 -14.94 -6.03 -5.86
C GLN A 38 -15.01 -4.51 -5.62
N ARG A 39 -16.22 -3.93 -5.63
CA ARG A 39 -16.44 -2.52 -5.25
C ARG A 39 -15.79 -2.25 -3.89
N GLY A 40 -15.07 -1.14 -3.76
CA GLY A 40 -14.41 -0.76 -2.51
C GLY A 40 -13.06 -1.46 -2.27
N VAL A 41 -12.65 -2.39 -3.12
CA VAL A 41 -11.34 -3.05 -3.03
C VAL A 41 -10.36 -2.37 -3.99
N THR A 42 -9.16 -2.08 -3.49
CA THR A 42 -8.14 -1.30 -4.21
C THR A 42 -6.86 -2.09 -4.42
N ALA A 43 -5.89 -1.51 -5.13
CA ALA A 43 -4.55 -2.08 -5.26
C ALA A 43 -3.86 -2.29 -3.90
N LYS A 44 -4.16 -1.46 -2.90
CA LYS A 44 -3.63 -1.62 -1.53
C LYS A 44 -4.14 -2.91 -0.88
N ASP A 45 -5.42 -3.20 -1.04
CA ASP A 45 -6.01 -4.45 -0.54
C ASP A 45 -5.44 -5.67 -1.29
N MET A 46 -5.24 -5.54 -2.61
CA MET A 46 -4.61 -6.58 -3.42
C MET A 46 -3.20 -6.92 -2.94
N VAL A 47 -2.33 -5.91 -2.76
CA VAL A 47 -0.94 -6.18 -2.34
C VAL A 47 -0.85 -6.67 -0.90
N LEU A 48 -1.71 -6.19 0.00
CA LEU A 48 -1.80 -6.72 1.36
C LEU A 48 -2.26 -8.19 1.36
N ALA A 49 -3.25 -8.56 0.53
CA ALA A 49 -3.68 -9.95 0.40
C ALA A 49 -2.56 -10.84 -0.19
N ILE A 50 -1.78 -10.33 -1.14
CA ILE A 50 -0.59 -11.02 -1.68
C ILE A 50 0.43 -11.23 -0.56
N ILE A 51 0.80 -10.19 0.20
CA ILE A 51 1.77 -10.29 1.29
C ILE A 51 1.28 -11.24 2.39
N GLY A 52 -0.01 -11.20 2.75
CA GLY A 52 -0.60 -12.15 3.70
C GLY A 52 -0.54 -13.60 3.20
N ARG A 53 -0.57 -13.81 1.88
CA ARG A 53 -0.48 -15.15 1.27
C ARG A 53 0.94 -15.71 1.22
N ILE A 54 1.92 -14.87 0.90
CA ILE A 54 3.31 -15.31 0.65
C ILE A 54 4.26 -15.01 1.82
N GLY A 55 3.83 -14.17 2.76
CA GLY A 55 4.64 -13.68 3.86
C GLY A 55 5.65 -12.59 3.44
N THR A 56 6.26 -11.97 4.43
CA THR A 56 7.31 -10.95 4.27
C THR A 56 8.62 -11.51 3.72
N ALA A 57 8.82 -12.83 3.79
CA ALA A 57 9.97 -13.51 3.21
C ALA A 57 9.67 -14.16 1.84
N GLY A 58 8.41 -14.19 1.40
CA GLY A 58 7.98 -14.95 0.22
C GLY A 58 8.69 -14.61 -1.08
N GLY A 59 9.04 -13.33 -1.26
CA GLY A 59 9.76 -12.81 -2.42
C GLY A 59 11.29 -12.79 -2.29
N THR A 60 11.86 -13.31 -1.20
CA THR A 60 13.31 -13.23 -0.94
C THR A 60 14.11 -13.89 -2.06
N GLY A 61 15.00 -13.12 -2.70
CA GLY A 61 15.81 -13.58 -3.82
C GLY A 61 15.13 -13.53 -5.20
N TYR A 62 13.89 -13.02 -5.26
CA TYR A 62 13.12 -12.87 -6.50
C TYR A 62 12.94 -11.40 -6.90
N ALA A 63 12.74 -11.20 -8.19
CA ALA A 63 12.03 -10.04 -8.74
C ALA A 63 10.60 -10.48 -9.03
N ILE A 64 9.62 -9.72 -8.56
CA ILE A 64 8.20 -10.03 -8.75
C ILE A 64 7.68 -9.32 -10.00
N GLU A 65 7.09 -10.08 -10.92
CA GLU A 65 6.18 -9.57 -11.93
C GLU A 65 4.73 -9.72 -11.45
N PHE A 66 4.01 -8.60 -11.34
CA PHE A 66 2.58 -8.60 -11.10
C PHE A 66 1.84 -8.64 -12.43
N ALA A 67 0.98 -9.64 -12.62
CA ALA A 67 0.28 -9.89 -13.87
C ALA A 67 -1.17 -10.34 -13.62
N GLY A 68 -1.89 -10.60 -14.71
CA GLY A 68 -3.29 -11.03 -14.70
C GLY A 68 -4.29 -9.89 -14.95
N SER A 69 -5.55 -10.23 -15.21
CA SER A 69 -6.57 -9.26 -15.62
C SER A 69 -6.80 -8.17 -14.59
N ALA A 70 -6.74 -8.50 -13.30
CA ALA A 70 -6.95 -7.54 -12.23
C ALA A 70 -5.83 -6.49 -12.22
N VAL A 71 -4.57 -6.91 -12.38
CA VAL A 71 -3.42 -5.99 -12.45
C VAL A 71 -3.48 -5.11 -13.71
N ARG A 72 -3.86 -5.68 -14.86
CA ARG A 72 -4.03 -4.91 -16.10
C ARG A 72 -5.14 -3.86 -15.98
N SER A 73 -6.20 -4.15 -15.22
CA SER A 73 -7.32 -3.22 -14.99
C SER A 73 -6.97 -2.05 -14.07
N LEU A 74 -5.85 -2.12 -13.33
CA LEU A 74 -5.41 -1.03 -12.46
C LEU A 74 -4.91 0.17 -13.26
N SER A 75 -5.16 1.37 -12.71
CA SER A 75 -4.47 2.59 -13.10
C SER A 75 -2.96 2.46 -12.86
N MET A 76 -2.17 3.38 -13.45
CA MET A 76 -0.75 3.43 -13.15
C MET A 76 -0.44 3.73 -11.68
N GLU A 77 -1.28 4.52 -11.00
CA GLU A 77 -1.11 4.83 -9.59
C GLU A 77 -1.33 3.56 -8.72
N GLY A 78 -2.36 2.78 -9.01
CA GLY A 78 -2.58 1.46 -8.39
C GLY A 78 -1.45 0.47 -8.65
N ARG A 79 -0.88 0.44 -9.86
CA ARG A 79 0.31 -0.39 -10.16
C ARG A 79 1.52 0.05 -9.36
N MET A 80 1.70 1.35 -9.15
CA MET A 80 2.77 1.88 -8.31
C MET A 80 2.58 1.49 -6.83
N THR A 81 1.34 1.37 -6.34
CA THR A 81 1.07 0.80 -5.00
C THR A 81 1.54 -0.65 -4.91
N LEU A 82 1.27 -1.49 -5.92
CA LEU A 82 1.75 -2.89 -5.94
C LEU A 82 3.28 -2.94 -5.91
N CYS A 83 3.95 -2.24 -6.84
CA CYS A 83 5.40 -2.27 -6.95
C CYS A 83 6.10 -1.66 -5.73
N ASN A 84 5.52 -0.62 -5.12
CA ASN A 84 6.04 -0.02 -3.90
C ASN A 84 6.11 -1.04 -2.75
N MET A 85 5.11 -1.91 -2.65
CA MET A 85 5.01 -2.90 -1.57
C MET A 85 5.64 -4.26 -1.89
N ALA A 86 6.33 -4.41 -3.02
CA ALA A 86 7.06 -5.63 -3.35
C ALA A 86 8.16 -5.94 -2.32
N ILE A 87 8.79 -4.90 -1.76
CA ILE A 87 9.82 -5.07 -0.71
C ILE A 87 9.22 -5.54 0.62
N GLU A 88 7.97 -5.19 0.92
CA GLU A 88 7.25 -5.71 2.08
C GLU A 88 6.87 -7.20 1.91
N ALA A 89 6.85 -7.72 0.69
CA ALA A 89 6.81 -9.17 0.40
C ALA A 89 8.21 -9.82 0.39
N GLY A 90 9.28 -9.07 0.65
CA GLY A 90 10.67 -9.55 0.65
C GLY A 90 11.35 -9.56 -0.72
N ALA A 91 10.66 -9.14 -1.78
CA ALA A 91 11.25 -9.03 -3.11
C ALA A 91 12.05 -7.72 -3.26
N ARG A 92 13.23 -7.80 -3.86
CA ARG A 92 14.06 -6.61 -4.07
C ARG A 92 13.43 -5.66 -5.09
N SER A 93 12.64 -6.17 -6.03
CA SER A 93 11.96 -5.38 -7.05
C SER A 93 10.58 -5.96 -7.38
N GLY A 94 9.65 -5.07 -7.76
CA GLY A 94 8.33 -5.39 -8.27
C GLY A 94 8.06 -4.64 -9.58
N MET A 95 7.50 -5.31 -10.57
CA MET A 95 7.23 -4.72 -11.88
C MET A 95 5.90 -5.17 -12.48
N VAL A 96 5.37 -4.33 -13.38
CA VAL A 96 4.21 -4.63 -14.22
C VAL A 96 4.63 -4.41 -15.67
N ALA A 97 4.18 -5.29 -16.57
CA ALA A 97 4.39 -5.16 -18.00
C ALA A 97 3.84 -3.83 -18.53
N VAL A 98 4.49 -3.27 -19.55
CA VAL A 98 3.96 -2.06 -20.21
C VAL A 98 2.75 -2.41 -21.08
N ASP A 99 1.75 -1.54 -21.01
CA ASP A 99 0.56 -1.53 -21.86
C ASP A 99 0.10 -0.09 -22.14
N ASP A 100 -1.07 0.05 -22.76
CA ASP A 100 -1.63 1.35 -23.13
C ASP A 100 -1.87 2.25 -21.91
N THR A 101 -2.28 1.71 -20.76
CA THR A 101 -2.42 2.47 -19.51
C THR A 101 -1.10 3.11 -19.09
N THR A 102 0.00 2.38 -19.26
CA THR A 102 1.36 2.88 -18.97
C THR A 102 1.76 3.98 -19.94
N ILE A 103 1.53 3.78 -21.24
CA ILE A 103 1.89 4.73 -22.30
C ILE A 103 1.09 6.03 -22.14
N GLN A 104 -0.23 5.94 -21.96
CA GLN A 104 -1.11 7.09 -21.77
C GLN A 104 -0.73 7.90 -20.53
N TYR A 105 -0.39 7.22 -19.43
CA TYR A 105 0.05 7.90 -18.21
C TYR A 105 1.35 8.70 -18.42
N LEU A 106 2.27 8.21 -19.25
CA LEU A 106 3.55 8.89 -19.52
C LEU A 106 3.39 10.06 -20.50
N GLN A 107 2.45 10.01 -21.45
CA GLN A 107 2.31 10.99 -22.52
C GLN A 107 2.16 12.44 -22.04
N GLN A 108 1.57 12.63 -20.85
CA GLN A 108 1.31 13.94 -20.27
C GLN A 108 2.30 14.34 -19.17
N ARG A 109 3.38 13.57 -18.98
CA ARG A 109 4.32 13.82 -17.88
C ARG A 109 5.42 14.79 -18.29
N PRO A 110 5.87 15.65 -17.36
CA PRO A 110 7.09 16.42 -17.56
C PRO A 110 8.25 15.48 -17.94
N MET A 111 9.06 15.90 -18.90
CA MET A 111 10.22 15.15 -19.42
C MET A 111 9.87 13.86 -20.19
N ALA A 112 8.60 13.60 -20.50
CA ALA A 112 8.27 12.57 -21.47
C ALA A 112 8.87 12.92 -22.85
N PRO A 113 9.33 11.92 -23.64
CA PRO A 113 9.78 12.14 -25.01
C PRO A 113 8.70 12.83 -25.85
N LYS A 114 9.10 13.57 -26.88
CA LYS A 114 8.17 14.33 -27.74
C LYS A 114 8.36 13.95 -29.21
N ALA A 115 7.32 14.17 -30.02
CA ALA A 115 7.34 13.96 -31.47
C ALA A 115 7.92 12.58 -31.85
N GLU A 116 8.87 12.51 -32.76
CA GLU A 116 9.43 11.24 -33.26
C GLU A 116 10.08 10.38 -32.15
N ASP A 117 10.68 11.01 -31.13
CA ASP A 117 11.25 10.27 -30.00
C ASP A 117 10.16 9.63 -29.13
N TRP A 118 8.93 10.17 -29.12
CA TRP A 118 7.79 9.53 -28.48
C TRP A 118 7.43 8.23 -29.18
N ASP A 119 7.31 8.24 -30.51
CA ASP A 119 6.93 7.05 -31.27
C ASP A 119 7.98 5.95 -31.16
N ARG A 120 9.26 6.32 -31.21
CA ARG A 120 10.39 5.39 -30.97
C ARG A 120 10.34 4.82 -29.56
N ALA A 121 10.12 5.66 -28.55
CA ALA A 121 10.03 5.22 -27.16
C ALA A 121 8.84 4.28 -26.94
N VAL A 122 7.66 4.60 -27.48
CA VAL A 122 6.46 3.75 -27.38
C VAL A 122 6.69 2.40 -28.05
N SER A 123 7.28 2.38 -29.24
CA SER A 123 7.63 1.13 -29.92
C SER A 123 8.54 0.25 -29.07
N HIS A 124 9.57 0.83 -28.44
CA HIS A 124 10.43 0.10 -27.52
C HIS A 124 9.69 -0.33 -26.26
N TRP A 125 8.93 0.55 -25.61
CA TRP A 125 8.26 0.25 -24.35
C TRP A 125 7.23 -0.87 -24.48
N ARG A 126 6.56 -1.01 -25.62
CA ARG A 126 5.64 -2.14 -25.90
C ARG A 126 6.34 -3.50 -25.89
N SER A 127 7.66 -3.55 -26.09
CA SER A 127 8.46 -4.76 -25.92
C SER A 127 8.79 -5.08 -24.46
N LEU A 128 8.59 -4.14 -23.53
CA LEU A 128 8.92 -4.32 -22.11
C LEU A 128 7.81 -5.07 -21.35
N LYS A 129 7.59 -6.31 -21.76
CA LYS A 129 6.71 -7.33 -21.20
C LYS A 129 7.40 -8.69 -21.27
N SER A 130 6.94 -9.65 -20.48
CA SER A 130 7.43 -11.02 -20.60
C SER A 130 7.04 -11.65 -21.94
N ASP A 131 7.94 -12.46 -22.50
CA ASP A 131 7.71 -13.23 -23.72
C ASP A 131 6.64 -14.31 -23.51
N ASP A 132 5.97 -14.71 -24.59
CA ASP A 132 5.03 -15.83 -24.54
C ASP A 132 5.78 -17.11 -24.14
N GLY A 133 5.34 -17.76 -23.06
CA GLY A 133 6.00 -18.95 -22.51
C GLY A 133 7.24 -18.66 -21.65
N ALA A 134 7.46 -17.40 -21.23
CA ALA A 134 8.53 -17.05 -20.30
C ALA A 134 8.52 -17.93 -19.04
N HIS A 135 9.72 -18.38 -18.64
CA HIS A 135 9.89 -19.20 -17.44
C HIS A 135 9.91 -18.33 -16.18
N PHE A 136 9.10 -18.73 -15.20
CA PHE A 136 9.09 -18.18 -13.85
C PHE A 136 9.50 -19.28 -12.87
N ASP A 137 10.49 -19.00 -12.03
CA ASP A 137 10.98 -19.89 -10.99
C ASP A 137 9.90 -20.18 -9.93
N HIS A 138 8.96 -19.24 -9.73
CA HIS A 138 7.84 -19.41 -8.82
C HIS A 138 6.59 -18.67 -9.33
N VAL A 139 5.42 -19.28 -9.15
CA VAL A 139 4.13 -18.71 -9.59
C VAL A 139 3.14 -18.73 -8.44
N VAL A 140 2.61 -17.55 -8.10
CA VAL A 140 1.58 -17.35 -7.09
C VAL A 140 0.31 -16.89 -7.80
N ARG A 141 -0.81 -17.57 -7.55
CA ARG A 141 -2.09 -17.28 -8.20
C ARG A 141 -3.13 -16.83 -7.17
N LEU A 142 -3.84 -15.74 -7.48
CA LEU A 142 -4.96 -15.24 -6.69
C LEU A 142 -6.15 -14.93 -7.60
N ASP A 143 -7.36 -15.07 -7.04
CA ASP A 143 -8.59 -14.61 -7.67
C ASP A 143 -9.00 -13.28 -7.03
N ALA A 144 -9.07 -12.23 -7.85
CA ALA A 144 -9.44 -10.88 -7.45
C ALA A 144 -10.84 -10.81 -6.84
N ALA A 145 -11.76 -11.70 -7.23
CA ALA A 145 -13.11 -11.73 -6.70
C ALA A 145 -13.17 -12.13 -5.21
N HIS A 146 -12.14 -12.83 -4.72
CA HIS A 146 -12.02 -13.26 -3.32
C HIS A 146 -11.24 -12.27 -2.45
N ILE A 147 -10.67 -11.21 -3.04
CA ILE A 147 -9.95 -10.18 -2.28
C ILE A 147 -11.00 -9.23 -1.68
N ALA A 148 -11.13 -9.27 -0.35
CA ALA A 148 -11.90 -8.30 0.43
C ALA A 148 -11.01 -7.14 0.90
N PRO A 149 -11.58 -6.03 1.41
CA PRO A 149 -10.78 -4.97 2.04
C PRO A 149 -9.91 -5.54 3.16
N GLN A 150 -8.64 -5.16 3.21
CA GLN A 150 -7.65 -5.75 4.11
C GLN A 150 -7.32 -4.84 5.29
N VAL A 151 -7.06 -5.44 6.46
CA VAL A 151 -6.60 -4.75 7.67
C VAL A 151 -5.51 -5.57 8.33
N THR A 152 -4.32 -4.99 8.53
CA THR A 152 -3.28 -5.67 9.32
C THR A 152 -3.69 -5.69 10.78
N TRP A 153 -3.63 -6.83 11.46
CA TRP A 153 -3.94 -6.95 12.89
C TRP A 153 -2.69 -6.95 13.77
N GLY A 154 -1.52 -7.28 13.21
CA GLY A 154 -0.26 -7.40 13.95
C GLY A 154 0.75 -6.28 13.65
N THR A 155 2.04 -6.59 13.83
CA THR A 155 3.19 -5.67 13.68
C THR A 155 4.00 -5.91 12.39
N SER A 156 3.45 -6.69 11.46
CA SER A 156 4.04 -7.00 10.16
C SER A 156 2.97 -6.90 9.07
N PRO A 157 3.30 -6.47 7.83
CA PRO A 157 2.34 -6.45 6.73
C PRO A 157 1.73 -7.82 6.38
N GLU A 158 2.41 -8.94 6.71
CA GLU A 158 1.85 -10.30 6.51
C GLU A 158 0.80 -10.67 7.56
N MET A 159 0.78 -9.98 8.70
CA MET A 159 -0.20 -10.18 9.77
C MET A 159 -1.47 -9.42 9.42
N VAL A 160 -2.16 -9.91 8.39
CA VAL A 160 -3.30 -9.27 7.74
C VAL A 160 -4.45 -10.23 7.54
N VAL A 161 -5.67 -9.71 7.65
CA VAL A 161 -6.89 -10.43 7.35
C VAL A 161 -7.87 -9.52 6.62
N ALA A 162 -8.89 -10.12 6.02
CA ALA A 162 -10.04 -9.38 5.51
C ALA A 162 -10.78 -8.66 6.65
N VAL A 163 -11.41 -7.52 6.32
CA VAL A 163 -12.16 -6.70 7.28
C VAL A 163 -13.34 -7.43 7.92
N ASP A 164 -13.94 -8.40 7.25
CA ASP A 164 -15.00 -9.27 7.77
C ASP A 164 -14.46 -10.47 8.57
N GLY A 165 -13.14 -10.58 8.70
CA GLY A 165 -12.44 -11.58 9.48
C GLY A 165 -12.32 -11.25 10.97
N ARG A 166 -11.50 -12.05 11.64
CA ARG A 166 -11.18 -11.93 13.08
C ARG A 166 -9.68 -11.93 13.29
N VAL A 167 -9.25 -11.32 14.39
CA VAL A 167 -7.88 -11.43 14.89
C VAL A 167 -7.54 -12.91 15.08
N PRO A 168 -6.48 -13.43 14.43
CA PRO A 168 -6.10 -14.83 14.55
C PRO A 168 -5.80 -15.26 15.99
N ASP A 169 -5.97 -16.56 16.23
CA ASP A 169 -5.81 -17.18 17.54
C ASP A 169 -4.49 -17.96 17.59
N PRO A 170 -3.48 -17.53 18.38
CA PRO A 170 -2.19 -18.20 18.45
C PRO A 170 -2.28 -19.68 18.85
N ASP A 171 -3.28 -20.07 19.65
CA ASP A 171 -3.48 -21.47 20.06
C ASP A 171 -3.78 -22.40 18.87
N LYS A 172 -4.23 -21.84 17.74
CA LYS A 172 -4.51 -22.57 16.50
C LYS A 172 -3.31 -22.63 15.55
N GLU A 173 -2.25 -21.85 15.80
CA GLU A 173 -1.02 -21.91 15.03
C GLU A 173 -0.19 -23.11 15.49
N LYS A 174 0.27 -23.93 14.52
CA LYS A 174 1.01 -25.17 14.80
C LYS A 174 2.51 -24.91 14.91
N ASP A 175 3.01 -23.94 14.15
CA ASP A 175 4.42 -23.57 14.18
C ASP A 175 4.72 -22.72 15.43
N ALA A 176 5.67 -23.19 16.26
CA ALA A 176 5.97 -22.55 17.53
C ALA A 176 6.57 -21.14 17.38
N VAL A 177 7.38 -20.92 16.35
CA VAL A 177 8.03 -19.62 16.09
C VAL A 177 6.98 -18.61 15.62
N ARG A 178 6.07 -19.04 14.73
CA ARG A 178 4.95 -18.20 14.29
C ARG A 178 4.00 -17.90 15.44
N ARG A 179 3.69 -18.89 16.28
CA ARG A 179 2.84 -18.71 17.47
C ARG A 179 3.41 -17.64 18.40
N GLU A 180 4.69 -17.75 18.77
CA GLU A 180 5.36 -16.75 19.62
C GLU A 180 5.33 -15.36 18.98
N GLY A 181 5.58 -15.28 17.67
CA GLY A 181 5.49 -14.02 16.92
C GLY A 181 4.08 -13.41 16.95
N MET A 182 3.03 -14.24 16.83
CA MET A 182 1.63 -13.81 16.95
C MET A 182 1.33 -13.30 18.36
N GLU A 183 1.71 -14.03 19.40
CA GLU A 183 1.49 -13.65 20.81
C GLU A 183 2.11 -12.29 21.13
N ARG A 184 3.37 -12.09 20.72
CA ARG A 184 4.07 -10.79 20.86
C ARG A 184 3.37 -9.68 20.10
N ALA A 185 2.97 -9.93 18.85
CA ALA A 185 2.26 -8.94 18.04
C ALA A 185 0.92 -8.56 18.69
N LEU A 186 0.16 -9.52 19.22
CA LEU A 186 -1.11 -9.27 19.92
C LEU A 186 -0.90 -8.49 21.21
N GLN A 187 0.14 -8.81 21.98
CA GLN A 187 0.51 -8.07 23.18
C GLN A 187 0.83 -6.61 22.86
N TYR A 188 1.71 -6.37 21.87
CA TYR A 188 2.06 -5.03 21.42
C TYR A 188 0.82 -4.26 20.92
N MET A 189 0.06 -4.91 20.05
CA MET A 189 -1.15 -4.34 19.46
C MET A 189 -2.30 -4.21 20.45
N GLY A 190 -2.20 -4.78 21.66
CA GLY A 190 -3.26 -4.77 22.66
C GLY A 190 -4.57 -5.36 22.12
N LEU A 191 -4.49 -6.47 21.39
CA LEU A 191 -5.63 -7.16 20.78
C LEU A 191 -5.83 -8.52 21.42
N GLN A 192 -7.10 -8.89 21.62
CA GLN A 192 -7.47 -10.24 22.06
C GLN A 192 -7.69 -11.16 20.85
N PRO A 193 -7.29 -12.43 20.92
CA PRO A 193 -7.65 -13.43 19.91
C PRO A 193 -9.15 -13.45 19.60
N ASN A 194 -9.49 -13.76 18.35
CA ASN A 194 -10.86 -13.88 17.86
C ASN A 194 -11.71 -12.59 17.89
N THR A 195 -11.16 -11.44 18.31
CA THR A 195 -11.81 -10.11 18.17
C THR A 195 -12.20 -9.88 16.71
N ALA A 196 -13.43 -9.45 16.42
CA ALA A 196 -13.78 -9.10 15.05
C ALA A 196 -13.00 -7.85 14.63
N ILE A 197 -12.48 -7.84 13.39
CA ILE A 197 -11.68 -6.69 12.93
C ILE A 197 -12.50 -5.40 12.98
N GLN A 198 -13.79 -5.49 12.72
CA GLN A 198 -14.73 -4.37 12.79
C GLN A 198 -14.95 -3.83 14.21
N ASP A 199 -14.62 -4.59 15.27
CA ASP A 199 -14.76 -4.12 16.66
C ASP A 199 -13.54 -3.31 17.13
N ILE A 200 -12.49 -3.21 16.31
CA ILE A 200 -11.25 -2.52 16.68
C ILE A 200 -11.43 -1.01 16.46
N ALA A 201 -11.56 -0.27 17.56
CA ALA A 201 -11.64 1.19 17.57
C ALA A 201 -10.27 1.84 17.29
N VAL A 202 -10.27 3.00 16.62
CA VAL A 202 -9.07 3.77 16.28
C VAL A 202 -9.03 5.12 16.98
N ASP A 203 -7.84 5.55 17.39
CA ASP A 203 -7.60 6.87 17.99
C ASP A 203 -7.21 7.90 16.94
N LYS A 204 -6.46 7.48 15.93
CA LYS A 204 -5.92 8.34 14.88
C LYS A 204 -6.11 7.74 13.48
N VAL A 205 -6.08 8.60 12.48
CA VAL A 205 -6.13 8.22 11.06
C VAL A 205 -5.05 8.95 10.30
N PHE A 206 -4.32 8.22 9.45
CA PHE A 206 -3.26 8.75 8.59
C PHE A 206 -3.49 8.35 7.12
N ILE A 207 -3.92 9.32 6.32
CA ILE A 207 -4.05 9.20 4.86
C ILE A 207 -2.88 9.96 4.23
N GLY A 208 -1.86 9.24 3.78
CA GLY A 208 -0.56 9.80 3.42
C GLY A 208 0.49 8.69 3.34
N SER A 209 1.43 8.81 2.41
CA SER A 209 2.67 8.02 2.25
C SER A 209 3.06 7.99 0.77
N CYS A 210 4.29 7.61 0.45
CA CYS A 210 4.67 7.34 -0.94
C CYS A 210 3.87 6.19 -1.58
N THR A 211 3.23 5.34 -0.78
CA THR A 211 2.41 4.21 -1.22
C THR A 211 1.02 4.62 -1.67
N ASN A 212 0.33 5.42 -0.86
CA ASN A 212 -1.04 5.87 -1.09
C ASN A 212 -1.23 7.32 -0.59
N SER A 213 -1.14 8.26 -1.52
CA SER A 213 -1.37 9.71 -1.31
C SER A 213 -1.39 10.48 -2.63
N ARG A 214 -1.66 9.77 -3.73
CA ARG A 214 -1.76 10.31 -5.07
C ARG A 214 -3.17 10.86 -5.28
N ILE A 215 -3.42 11.47 -6.44
CA ILE A 215 -4.70 12.16 -6.64
C ILE A 215 -5.87 11.17 -6.59
N GLU A 216 -5.73 9.95 -7.11
CA GLU A 216 -6.81 8.96 -7.05
C GLU A 216 -7.11 8.50 -5.61
N ASP A 217 -6.05 8.29 -4.80
CA ASP A 217 -6.18 7.91 -3.39
C ASP A 217 -6.97 8.97 -2.61
N LEU A 218 -6.63 10.25 -2.82
CA LEU A 218 -7.27 11.39 -2.16
C LEU A 218 -8.72 11.55 -2.61
N ARG A 219 -9.04 11.36 -3.90
CA ARG A 219 -10.42 11.39 -4.40
C ARG A 219 -11.26 10.27 -3.79
N ILE A 220 -10.71 9.06 -3.71
CA ILE A 220 -11.39 7.90 -3.10
C ILE A 220 -11.66 8.20 -1.62
N ALA A 221 -10.66 8.63 -0.86
CA ALA A 221 -10.85 8.98 0.54
C ALA A 221 -11.84 10.15 0.74
N ALA A 222 -11.77 11.19 -0.10
CA ALA A 222 -12.69 12.32 -0.06
C ALA A 222 -14.14 11.90 -0.33
N SER A 223 -14.36 10.95 -1.25
CA SER A 223 -15.70 10.42 -1.53
C SER A 223 -16.33 9.74 -0.31
N VAL A 224 -15.52 9.10 0.54
CA VAL A 224 -15.99 8.41 1.75
C VAL A 224 -16.39 9.40 2.84
N VAL A 225 -15.62 10.48 3.04
CA VAL A 225 -15.84 11.45 4.12
C VAL A 225 -16.80 12.59 3.75
N ARG A 226 -17.10 12.79 2.46
CA ARG A 226 -17.97 13.87 1.99
C ARG A 226 -19.31 13.87 2.72
N GLY A 227 -19.67 15.03 3.30
CA GLY A 227 -20.91 15.21 4.05
C GLY A 227 -20.95 14.49 5.41
N LYS A 228 -19.85 13.91 5.86
CA LYS A 228 -19.71 13.22 7.16
C LYS A 228 -18.70 13.97 8.02
N ARG A 229 -18.57 13.57 9.29
CA ARG A 229 -17.54 14.07 10.21
C ARG A 229 -16.82 12.91 10.89
N LYS A 230 -15.56 13.14 11.27
CA LYS A 230 -14.81 12.17 12.07
C LYS A 230 -15.55 11.85 13.37
N ALA A 231 -15.46 10.62 13.84
CA ALA A 231 -16.03 10.22 15.12
C ALA A 231 -15.45 11.06 16.26
N ALA A 232 -16.27 11.36 17.27
CA ALA A 232 -15.91 12.29 18.35
C ALA A 232 -14.67 11.83 19.13
N HIS A 233 -14.50 10.51 19.31
CA HIS A 233 -13.36 9.93 20.03
C HIS A 233 -12.08 9.82 19.18
N VAL A 234 -12.16 9.96 17.85
CA VAL A 234 -10.97 9.99 16.98
C VAL A 234 -10.25 11.30 17.24
N LYS A 235 -9.12 11.22 17.94
CA LYS A 235 -8.33 12.36 18.41
C LYS A 235 -7.79 13.18 17.25
N LEU A 236 -7.27 12.52 16.22
CA LEU A 236 -6.62 13.16 15.08
C LEU A 236 -6.79 12.34 13.80
N ALA A 237 -7.36 12.95 12.77
CA ALA A 237 -7.38 12.38 11.43
C ALA A 237 -6.65 13.34 10.50
N MET A 238 -5.61 12.89 9.80
CA MET A 238 -4.78 13.75 8.96
C MET A 238 -4.65 13.22 7.55
N VAL A 239 -4.54 14.16 6.61
CA VAL A 239 -4.37 13.90 5.18
C VAL A 239 -3.13 14.64 4.69
N VAL A 240 -2.17 13.89 4.15
CA VAL A 240 -0.87 14.36 3.67
C VAL A 240 -0.75 14.01 2.18
N PRO A 241 -0.85 14.99 1.27
CA PRO A 241 -0.66 14.75 -0.16
C PRO A 241 0.77 14.26 -0.47
N GLY A 242 0.92 13.39 -1.46
CA GLY A 242 2.22 12.78 -1.78
C GLY A 242 3.25 13.70 -2.43
N SER A 243 2.80 14.84 -2.95
CA SER A 243 3.69 15.86 -3.54
C SER A 243 2.98 17.22 -3.63
N GLY A 244 3.75 18.28 -3.86
CA GLY A 244 3.19 19.62 -4.12
C GLY A 244 2.31 19.67 -5.38
N LEU A 245 2.59 18.86 -6.40
CA LEU A 245 1.74 18.75 -7.59
C LEU A 245 0.38 18.14 -7.26
N VAL A 246 0.37 17.04 -6.49
CA VAL A 246 -0.87 16.38 -6.06
C VAL A 246 -1.67 17.30 -5.15
N LYS A 247 -1.03 17.99 -4.21
CA LYS A 247 -1.70 18.95 -3.33
C LYS A 247 -2.41 20.05 -4.11
N ARG A 248 -1.71 20.71 -5.03
CA ARG A 248 -2.31 21.78 -5.86
C ARG A 248 -3.50 21.28 -6.65
N LEU A 249 -3.41 20.08 -7.23
CA LEU A 249 -4.52 19.47 -7.97
C LEU A 249 -5.70 19.16 -7.04
N ALA A 250 -5.45 18.56 -5.88
CA ALA A 250 -6.46 18.25 -4.88
C ALA A 250 -7.17 19.51 -4.35
N GLU A 251 -6.44 20.60 -4.13
CA GLU A 251 -6.99 21.90 -3.71
C GLU A 251 -7.80 22.56 -4.84
N ALA A 252 -7.34 22.46 -6.09
CA ALA A 252 -8.11 22.94 -7.26
C ALA A 252 -9.43 22.17 -7.43
N GLU A 253 -9.46 20.88 -7.08
CA GLU A 253 -10.67 20.05 -7.05
C GLU A 253 -11.53 20.23 -5.78
N GLY A 254 -11.06 21.03 -4.81
CA GLY A 254 -11.75 21.28 -3.53
C GLY A 254 -11.73 20.08 -2.57
N LEU A 255 -10.85 19.10 -2.78
CA LEU A 255 -10.73 17.93 -1.89
C LEU A 255 -10.28 18.33 -0.49
N ASP A 256 -9.42 19.34 -0.37
CA ASP A 256 -8.96 19.86 0.92
C ASP A 256 -10.13 20.37 1.78
N ARG A 257 -11.12 21.02 1.16
CA ARG A 257 -12.33 21.51 1.83
C ARG A 257 -13.17 20.36 2.34
N ILE A 258 -13.37 19.32 1.50
CA ILE A 258 -14.11 18.11 1.89
C ILE A 258 -13.48 17.47 3.14
N PHE A 259 -12.16 17.34 3.18
CA PHE A 259 -11.47 16.79 4.36
C PHE A 259 -11.60 17.69 5.58
N LYS A 260 -11.38 19.01 5.45
CA LYS A 260 -11.52 19.96 6.55
C LYS A 260 -12.94 19.99 7.12
N GLU A 261 -13.96 19.96 6.27
CA GLU A 261 -15.37 19.89 6.68
C GLU A 261 -15.68 18.61 7.47
N ALA A 262 -15.04 17.50 7.11
CA ALA A 262 -15.11 16.24 7.85
C ALA A 262 -14.30 16.25 9.16
N GLY A 263 -13.57 17.33 9.46
CA GLY A 263 -12.72 17.45 10.65
C GLY A 263 -11.35 16.76 10.51
N PHE A 264 -10.92 16.45 9.28
CA PHE A 264 -9.59 15.94 9.00
C PHE A 264 -8.63 17.12 8.79
N GLU A 265 -7.43 17.02 9.34
CA GLU A 265 -6.37 18.01 9.14
C GLU A 265 -5.74 17.84 7.75
N TRP A 266 -5.68 18.94 6.99
CA TRP A 266 -5.02 18.98 5.68
C TRP A 266 -3.59 19.49 5.84
N ARG A 267 -2.61 18.65 5.51
CA ARG A 267 -1.19 18.91 5.75
C ARG A 267 -0.43 19.31 4.49
N GLU A 268 0.82 19.76 4.70
CA GLU A 268 1.79 19.94 3.63
C GLU A 268 2.42 18.60 3.21
N PRO A 269 2.84 18.45 1.94
CA PRO A 269 3.42 17.20 1.45
C PRO A 269 4.71 16.85 2.17
N GLY A 270 4.85 15.59 2.57
CA GLY A 270 6.05 15.09 3.23
C GLY A 270 5.87 13.66 3.77
N CYS A 271 6.93 13.11 4.38
CA CYS A 271 6.85 11.76 4.96
C CYS A 271 5.91 11.71 6.18
N SER A 272 5.82 12.79 6.98
CA SER A 272 4.93 12.90 8.15
C SER A 272 4.95 11.62 9.02
N MET A 273 3.80 11.12 9.45
CA MET A 273 3.67 9.93 10.29
C MET A 273 4.15 8.64 9.60
N CYS A 274 4.28 8.58 8.27
CA CYS A 274 4.79 7.40 7.56
C CYS A 274 6.19 6.98 8.06
N LEU A 275 6.97 7.95 8.54
CA LEU A 275 8.31 7.79 9.09
C LEU A 275 8.42 8.32 10.54
N ALA A 276 7.45 9.13 11.00
CA ALA A 276 7.37 9.72 12.33
C ALA A 276 8.64 10.47 12.79
N MET A 277 9.34 11.09 11.84
CA MET A 277 10.52 11.93 12.10
C MET A 277 10.16 13.35 12.56
N ASN A 278 8.88 13.70 12.59
CA ASN A 278 8.38 15.02 12.97
C ASN A 278 7.44 14.91 14.19
N ALA A 279 6.63 15.95 14.42
CA ALA A 279 5.62 15.94 15.49
C ALA A 279 4.42 15.02 15.16
N ASP A 280 4.24 14.59 13.90
CA ASP A 280 3.19 13.64 13.52
C ASP A 280 3.60 12.22 13.96
N ARG A 281 3.26 11.87 15.19
CA ARG A 281 3.54 10.56 15.80
C ARG A 281 2.35 10.03 16.61
N LEU A 282 2.37 8.73 16.86
CA LEU A 282 1.50 8.06 17.83
C LEU A 282 2.12 8.13 19.22
N GLU A 283 1.28 8.37 20.21
CA GLU A 283 1.63 8.18 21.62
C GLU A 283 1.46 6.72 22.02
N PRO A 284 2.13 6.26 23.10
CA PRO A 284 2.00 4.88 23.58
C PRO A 284 0.54 4.44 23.76
N GLY A 285 0.19 3.31 23.15
CA GLY A 285 -1.15 2.71 23.22
C GLY A 285 -2.15 3.25 22.20
N GLU A 286 -1.88 4.39 21.54
CA GLU A 286 -2.76 4.92 20.50
C GLU A 286 -2.77 4.05 19.26
N ARG A 287 -3.96 3.89 18.67
CA ARG A 287 -4.18 3.09 17.47
C ARG A 287 -4.46 3.94 16.24
N CYS A 288 -3.73 3.65 15.15
CA CYS A 288 -3.86 4.35 13.88
C CYS A 288 -4.38 3.46 12.75
N ALA A 289 -5.38 3.93 12.00
CA ALA A 289 -5.65 3.45 10.65
C ALA A 289 -4.76 4.21 9.66
N SER A 290 -3.81 3.51 9.04
CA SER A 290 -2.70 4.12 8.30
C SER A 290 -2.62 3.59 6.87
N THR A 291 -2.45 4.50 5.92
CA THR A 291 -2.25 4.17 4.50
C THR A 291 -0.78 3.93 4.14
N SER A 292 0.12 3.99 5.13
CA SER A 292 1.54 3.62 5.04
C SER A 292 1.76 2.19 4.52
N ASN A 293 2.99 1.84 4.16
CA ASN A 293 3.38 0.47 3.82
C ASN A 293 3.99 -0.32 4.99
N ARG A 294 4.32 0.32 6.12
CA ARG A 294 5.00 -0.35 7.25
C ARG A 294 4.37 -0.05 8.60
N ASN A 295 4.20 -1.10 9.41
CA ASN A 295 3.59 -1.09 10.75
C ASN A 295 4.44 -1.82 11.81
N PHE A 296 5.75 -1.98 11.59
CA PHE A 296 6.62 -2.55 12.61
C PHE A 296 6.65 -1.68 13.87
N GLU A 297 6.97 -2.31 15.00
CA GLU A 297 6.94 -1.68 16.31
C GLU A 297 7.76 -0.39 16.34
N GLY A 298 7.17 0.69 16.84
CA GLY A 298 7.83 2.00 16.93
C GLY A 298 7.86 2.81 15.64
N ARG A 299 7.43 2.25 14.50
CA ARG A 299 7.53 2.92 13.18
C ARG A 299 6.85 4.29 13.14
N GLN A 300 5.63 4.39 13.67
CA GLN A 300 4.85 5.63 13.65
C GLN A 300 4.89 6.36 15.01
N GLY A 301 5.79 5.97 15.91
CA GLY A 301 5.85 6.44 17.29
C GLY A 301 6.05 5.27 18.27
N ASN A 302 6.84 5.49 19.32
CA ASN A 302 7.15 4.45 20.30
C ASN A 302 5.87 3.98 21.02
N GLY A 303 5.63 2.66 21.04
CA GLY A 303 4.40 2.07 21.59
C GLY A 303 3.11 2.36 20.81
N GLY A 304 3.19 3.00 19.64
CA GLY A 304 2.04 3.26 18.77
C GLY A 304 1.60 2.04 17.97
N ARG A 305 0.29 1.82 17.85
CA ARG A 305 -0.29 0.62 17.24
C ARG A 305 -0.85 0.93 15.85
N THR A 306 -0.20 0.43 14.81
CA THR A 306 -0.51 0.82 13.43
C THR A 306 -1.20 -0.31 12.66
N HIS A 307 -2.30 0.01 11.99
CA HIS A 307 -2.99 -0.87 11.05
C HIS A 307 -2.83 -0.34 9.64
N LEU A 308 -2.26 -1.14 8.74
CA LEU A 308 -2.16 -0.81 7.32
C LEU A 308 -3.49 -1.11 6.63
N VAL A 309 -4.02 -0.12 5.93
CA VAL A 309 -5.31 -0.19 5.25
C VAL A 309 -5.30 0.66 3.97
N SER A 310 -6.30 0.48 3.10
CA SER A 310 -6.51 1.33 1.93
C SER A 310 -6.99 2.75 2.29
N PRO A 311 -6.86 3.75 1.40
CA PRO A 311 -7.35 5.11 1.64
C PRO A 311 -8.84 5.19 1.97
N ALA A 312 -9.66 4.38 1.29
CA ALA A 312 -11.10 4.29 1.56
C ALA A 312 -11.35 3.77 2.99
N MET A 313 -10.64 2.71 3.39
CA MET A 313 -10.76 2.12 4.73
C MET A 313 -10.27 3.09 5.83
N ALA A 314 -9.15 3.78 5.63
CA ALA A 314 -8.66 4.79 6.57
C ALA A 314 -9.67 5.93 6.76
N ALA A 315 -10.21 6.46 5.66
CA ALA A 315 -11.25 7.47 5.68
C ALA A 315 -12.51 7.00 6.41
N ALA A 316 -12.97 5.77 6.10
CA ALA A 316 -14.12 5.16 6.73
C ALA A 316 -13.91 4.96 8.24
N ALA A 317 -12.75 4.46 8.65
CA ALA A 317 -12.40 4.28 10.04
C ALA A 317 -12.32 5.61 10.80
N GLY A 318 -11.95 6.71 10.14
CA GLY A 318 -11.98 8.04 10.76
C GLY A 318 -13.38 8.56 11.02
N VAL A 319 -14.32 8.28 10.11
CA VAL A 319 -15.74 8.66 10.25
C VAL A 319 -16.45 7.79 11.29
N MET A 320 -16.23 6.48 11.25
CA MET A 320 -16.92 5.51 12.11
C MET A 320 -16.23 5.35 13.48
N GLY A 321 -14.93 5.64 13.54
CA GLY A 321 -14.10 5.49 14.73
C GLY A 321 -13.65 4.05 15.02
N HIS A 322 -13.90 3.12 14.10
CA HIS A 322 -13.46 1.72 14.10
C HIS A 322 -13.42 1.20 12.65
N PHE A 323 -12.80 0.05 12.39
CA PHE A 323 -12.81 -0.52 11.03
C PHE A 323 -14.21 -0.98 10.60
N VAL A 324 -14.52 -0.83 9.32
CA VAL A 324 -15.83 -1.17 8.75
C VAL A 324 -15.68 -1.77 7.36
N ASP A 325 -16.59 -2.66 6.98
CA ASP A 325 -16.63 -3.16 5.62
C ASP A 325 -17.07 -2.05 4.63
N ILE A 326 -16.09 -1.39 4.00
CA ILE A 326 -16.30 -0.28 3.05
C ILE A 326 -17.12 -0.68 1.82
N ARG A 327 -17.29 -1.97 1.53
CA ARG A 327 -18.20 -2.46 0.48
C ARG A 327 -19.67 -2.13 0.80
N ARG A 328 -19.98 -1.94 2.08
CA ARG A 328 -21.32 -1.64 2.62
C ARG A 328 -21.54 -0.14 2.83
N MET A 329 -20.52 0.68 2.56
CA MET A 329 -20.64 2.14 2.66
C MET A 329 -21.11 2.70 1.32
N GLY A 330 -22.26 3.38 1.36
CA GLY A 330 -22.89 4.06 0.22
C GLY A 330 -22.00 5.15 -0.35
#